data_AF-A0A559S219-F1
#
_entry.id   AF-A0A559S219-F1
#
_cell.length_a   1.000
_cell.length_b   1.000
_cell.length_c   1.000
_cell.angle_alpha   90.00
_cell.angle_beta   90.00
_cell.angle_gamma   90.00
#
_symmetry.space_group_name_H-M   'P 1'
#
loop_
_entity.id
_entity.type
_entity.pdbx_description
1 polymer ?
#
loop_
_entity_poly.entity_id
_entity_poly.type
_entity_poly.pdbx_seq_one_letter_code
_entity_poly.pdbx_strand_id
1 'polypeptide(L)'
;MKDNKKQSEGELFIADYLRSENIRFEIEKKIVNLSEDTKSFRSADFYLSDYDVYIEFYGRWNHSKAERERYREKKNIYSINKVPCVYLYPENLGIIDYCFSKRFVEVLVKKNKKKELFKYRLKRLILDRGSLFFWIFLSFIILFFGNINYKESQSLIILLIGVILFQLYRFFIGYKRFFLSTEYYR
;
A
#
# COMPACT_ATOMS: atom_id res chain seq x y z
N MET A 1 -30.87 4.97 -14.06
CA MET A 1 -30.83 3.75 -13.23
C MET A 1 -29.38 3.34 -13.05
N LYS A 2 -28.88 3.23 -11.82
CA LYS A 2 -27.57 2.61 -11.56
C LYS A 2 -27.77 1.10 -11.75
N ASP A 3 -27.20 0.53 -12.81
CA ASP A 3 -26.99 -0.91 -12.86
C ASP A 3 -26.14 -1.28 -11.65
N ASN A 4 -26.74 -1.90 -10.64
CA ASN A 4 -26.00 -2.49 -9.53
C ASN A 4 -25.31 -3.75 -10.06
N LYS A 5 -24.20 -3.57 -10.79
CA LYS A 5 -23.31 -4.67 -11.13
C LYS A 5 -22.83 -5.29 -9.82
N LYS A 6 -23.24 -6.53 -9.58
CA LYS A 6 -22.82 -7.29 -8.41
C LYS A 6 -21.30 -7.47 -8.49
N GLN A 7 -20.59 -7.02 -7.45
CA GLN A 7 -19.15 -7.22 -7.34
C GLN A 7 -18.84 -8.73 -7.32
N SER A 8 -17.79 -9.12 -8.01
CA SER A 8 -17.23 -10.47 -7.94
C SER A 8 -16.59 -10.72 -6.57
N GLU A 9 -16.44 -11.99 -6.19
CA GLU A 9 -15.79 -12.37 -4.93
C GLU A 9 -14.36 -11.80 -4.82
N GLY A 10 -13.61 -11.77 -5.93
CA GLY A 10 -12.26 -11.18 -5.94
C GLY A 10 -12.27 -9.66 -5.76
N GLU A 11 -13.24 -8.94 -6.32
CA GLU A 11 -13.42 -7.50 -6.05
C GLU A 11 -13.80 -7.26 -4.59
N LEU A 12 -14.68 -8.08 -4.00
CA LEU A 12 -15.02 -8.00 -2.58
C LEU A 12 -13.81 -8.22 -1.69
N PHE A 13 -12.98 -9.24 -2.00
CA PHE A 13 -11.75 -9.50 -1.28
C PHE A 13 -10.77 -8.32 -1.35
N ILE A 14 -10.60 -7.71 -2.54
CA ILE A 14 -9.77 -6.51 -2.70
C ILE A 14 -10.35 -5.34 -1.88
N ALA A 15 -11.67 -5.14 -1.91
CA ALA A 15 -12.32 -4.10 -1.13
C ALA A 15 -12.07 -4.28 0.38
N ASP A 16 -12.18 -5.51 0.89
CA ASP A 16 -11.91 -5.82 2.29
C ASP A 16 -10.45 -5.62 2.66
N TYR A 17 -9.51 -6.01 1.79
CA TYR A 17 -8.09 -5.70 1.96
C TYR A 17 -7.83 -4.18 2.03
N LEU A 18 -8.42 -3.40 1.12
CA LEU A 18 -8.25 -1.95 1.13
C LEU A 18 -8.83 -1.31 2.41
N ARG A 19 -9.96 -1.84 2.92
CA ARG A 19 -10.55 -1.43 4.20
C ARG A 19 -9.64 -1.78 5.37
N SER A 20 -9.12 -3.00 5.44
CA SER A 20 -8.23 -3.42 6.53
C SER A 20 -6.94 -2.61 6.55
N GLU A 21 -6.43 -2.23 5.36
CA GLU A 21 -5.28 -1.34 5.23
C GLU A 21 -5.62 0.13 5.46
N ASN A 22 -6.86 0.50 5.81
CA ASN A 22 -7.32 1.88 5.97
C ASN A 22 -7.02 2.76 4.74
N ILE A 23 -7.24 2.23 3.54
CA ILE A 23 -7.08 2.94 2.27
C ILE A 23 -8.46 3.39 1.79
N ARG A 24 -8.65 4.70 1.57
CA ARG A 24 -9.90 5.23 1.02
C ARG A 24 -10.00 4.91 -0.48
N PHE A 25 -11.17 4.43 -0.90
CA PHE A 25 -11.42 4.11 -2.30
C PHE A 25 -12.87 4.38 -2.73
N GLU A 26 -13.04 4.62 -4.03
CA GLU A 26 -14.32 4.62 -4.73
C GLU A 26 -14.39 3.38 -5.63
N ILE A 27 -15.57 2.77 -5.74
CA ILE A 27 -15.82 1.61 -6.62
C ILE A 27 -16.32 2.10 -7.98
N GLU A 28 -15.95 1.41 -9.07
CA GLU A 28 -16.46 1.66 -10.43
C GLU A 28 -16.27 3.12 -10.89
N LYS A 29 -15.08 3.67 -10.65
CA LYS A 29 -14.75 5.04 -11.05
C LYS A 29 -14.65 5.15 -12.56
N LYS A 30 -15.48 6.01 -13.13
CA LYS A 30 -15.43 6.33 -14.56
C LYS A 30 -14.23 7.22 -14.89
N ILE A 31 -13.53 6.86 -15.95
CA ILE A 31 -12.46 7.62 -16.58
C ILE A 31 -12.97 8.00 -17.97
N VAL A 32 -13.09 9.31 -18.19
CA VAL A 32 -13.58 9.91 -19.44
C VAL A 32 -12.44 10.52 -20.23
N ASN A 33 -12.69 10.86 -21.50
CA ASN A 33 -11.74 11.57 -22.36
C ASN A 33 -10.40 10.83 -22.56
N LEU A 34 -10.43 9.50 -22.63
CA LEU A 34 -9.26 8.69 -22.96
C LEU A 34 -9.00 8.77 -24.47
N SER A 35 -7.83 9.28 -24.85
CA SER A 35 -7.39 9.32 -26.25
C SER A 35 -7.25 7.91 -26.81
N GLU A 36 -7.54 7.76 -28.11
CA GLU A 36 -7.47 6.48 -28.84
C GLU A 36 -8.41 5.39 -28.32
N ASP A 37 -9.34 5.75 -27.44
CA ASP A 37 -10.37 4.84 -26.96
C ASP A 37 -11.61 4.93 -27.86
N THR A 38 -12.13 3.78 -28.27
CA THR A 38 -13.41 3.68 -29.00
C THR A 38 -14.61 3.89 -28.08
N LYS A 39 -14.41 3.83 -26.76
CA LYS A 39 -15.47 3.99 -25.75
C LYS A 39 -15.46 5.40 -25.18
N SER A 40 -16.65 5.94 -24.92
CA SER A 40 -16.82 7.26 -24.29
C SER A 40 -16.28 7.33 -22.86
N PHE A 41 -16.25 6.20 -22.16
CA PHE A 41 -15.62 6.07 -20.86
C PHE A 41 -15.16 4.63 -20.60
N ARG A 42 -14.18 4.49 -19.71
CA ARG A 42 -13.81 3.22 -19.07
C ARG A 42 -14.15 3.30 -17.59
N SER A 43 -14.51 2.18 -16.98
CA SER A 43 -14.76 2.09 -15.54
C SER A 43 -13.66 1.26 -14.91
N ALA A 44 -12.97 1.81 -13.92
CA ALA A 44 -12.00 1.07 -13.10
C ALA A 44 -12.67 0.50 -11.85
N ASP A 45 -12.27 -0.70 -11.45
CA ASP A 45 -12.93 -1.40 -10.34
C ASP A 45 -12.79 -0.62 -9.04
N PHE A 46 -11.61 -0.02 -8.81
CA PHE A 46 -11.39 0.89 -7.68
C PHE A 46 -10.59 2.14 -8.07
N TYR A 47 -10.81 3.23 -7.32
CA TYR A 47 -10.02 4.45 -7.37
C TYR A 47 -9.60 4.87 -5.96
N LEU A 48 -8.29 4.98 -5.74
CA LEU A 48 -7.68 5.37 -4.47
C LEU A 48 -7.50 6.90 -4.43
N SER A 49 -8.49 7.60 -3.91
CA SER A 49 -8.56 9.08 -3.91
C SER A 49 -7.33 9.75 -3.28
N ASP A 50 -6.78 9.15 -2.23
CA ASP A 50 -5.64 9.68 -1.48
C ASP A 50 -4.32 9.71 -2.24
N TYR A 51 -4.24 8.93 -3.32
CA TYR A 51 -3.04 8.72 -4.10
C TYR A 51 -3.25 9.05 -5.58
N ASP A 52 -4.51 9.24 -5.99
CA ASP A 52 -4.93 9.38 -7.37
C ASP A 52 -4.38 8.23 -8.22
N VAL A 53 -4.77 7.01 -7.85
CA VAL A 53 -4.37 5.75 -8.49
C VAL A 53 -5.58 4.84 -8.62
N TYR A 54 -5.72 4.20 -9.78
CA TYR A 54 -6.78 3.23 -10.07
C TYR A 54 -6.33 1.80 -9.78
N ILE A 55 -7.28 0.89 -9.56
CA ILE A 55 -7.05 -0.55 -9.49
C ILE A 55 -7.99 -1.25 -10.46
N GLU A 56 -7.45 -2.23 -11.17
CA GLU A 56 -8.17 -3.13 -12.06
C GLU A 56 -7.93 -4.58 -11.64
N PHE A 57 -8.99 -5.34 -11.43
CA PHE A 57 -8.95 -6.75 -11.11
C PHE A 57 -9.36 -7.59 -12.33
N TYR A 58 -8.41 -8.35 -12.86
CA TYR A 58 -8.61 -9.18 -14.03
C TYR A 58 -9.08 -10.58 -13.64
N GLY A 59 -10.22 -10.65 -12.95
CA GLY A 59 -10.77 -11.88 -12.36
C GLY A 59 -10.94 -13.05 -13.33
N ARG A 60 -11.13 -12.77 -14.62
CA ARG A 60 -11.28 -13.78 -15.68
C ARG A 60 -10.06 -13.95 -16.57
N TRP A 61 -8.88 -13.56 -16.09
CA TRP A 61 -7.64 -13.64 -16.87
C TRP A 61 -7.36 -15.04 -17.42
N ASN A 62 -7.71 -16.10 -16.69
CA ASN A 62 -7.43 -17.48 -17.08
C ASN A 62 -8.59 -18.18 -17.82
N HIS A 63 -9.69 -17.48 -18.12
CA HIS A 63 -10.87 -18.09 -18.75
C HIS A 63 -10.74 -18.27 -20.26
N SER A 64 -10.34 -17.22 -20.99
CA SER A 64 -10.31 -17.26 -22.46
C SER A 64 -9.26 -16.32 -23.06
N LYS A 65 -8.86 -16.58 -24.32
CA LYS A 65 -7.98 -15.65 -25.07
C LYS A 65 -8.69 -14.31 -25.33
N ALA A 66 -9.99 -14.34 -25.62
CA ALA A 66 -10.79 -13.14 -25.88
C ALA A 66 -10.84 -12.20 -24.67
N GLU A 67 -11.04 -12.74 -23.45
CA GLU A 67 -11.04 -11.92 -22.23
C GLU A 67 -9.67 -11.33 -21.93
N ARG A 68 -8.59 -12.10 -22.12
CA ARG A 68 -7.22 -11.57 -21.99
C ARG A 68 -6.96 -10.42 -22.94
N GLU A 69 -7.45 -10.51 -24.17
CA GLU A 69 -7.27 -9.45 -25.16
C GLU A 69 -8.03 -8.17 -24.77
N ARG A 70 -9.27 -8.31 -24.30
CA ARG A 70 -10.04 -7.17 -23.74
C ARG A 70 -9.31 -6.48 -22.58
N TYR A 71 -8.68 -7.25 -21.70
CA TYR A 71 -7.89 -6.70 -20.58
C TYR A 71 -6.60 -6.02 -21.05
N ARG A 72 -5.93 -6.56 -22.07
CA ARG A 72 -4.74 -5.96 -22.69
C ARG A 72 -5.08 -4.66 -23.40
N GLU A 73 -6.16 -4.63 -24.17
CA GLU A 73 -6.68 -3.43 -24.83
C GLU A 73 -6.91 -2.31 -23.80
N LYS A 74 -7.65 -2.60 -22.72
CA LYS A 74 -7.91 -1.62 -21.65
C LYS A 74 -6.61 -1.13 -21.00
N LYS A 75 -5.69 -2.04 -20.70
CA LYS A 75 -4.36 -1.70 -20.14
C LYS A 75 -3.54 -0.83 -21.10
N ASN A 76 -3.64 -1.07 -22.40
CA ASN A 76 -2.96 -0.28 -23.43
C ASN A 76 -3.51 1.15 -23.47
N ILE A 77 -4.84 1.32 -23.50
CA ILE A 77 -5.49 2.64 -23.43
C ILE A 77 -5.03 3.41 -22.18
N TYR A 78 -5.03 2.76 -21.01
CA TYR A 78 -4.56 3.38 -19.77
C TYR A 78 -3.08 3.77 -19.84
N SER A 79 -2.25 2.96 -20.50
CA SER A 79 -0.82 3.25 -20.68
C SER A 79 -0.60 4.49 -21.56
N ILE A 80 -1.26 4.56 -22.72
CA ILE A 80 -1.21 5.69 -23.66
C ILE A 80 -1.64 6.98 -22.95
N ASN A 81 -2.76 6.93 -22.23
CA ASN A 81 -3.32 8.05 -21.48
C ASN A 81 -2.60 8.34 -20.15
N LYS A 82 -1.49 7.65 -19.88
CA LYS A 82 -0.70 7.78 -18.64
C LYS A 82 -1.54 7.64 -17.36
N VAL A 83 -2.63 6.87 -17.39
CA VAL A 83 -3.45 6.57 -16.20
C VAL A 83 -2.60 5.80 -15.17
N PRO A 84 -2.53 6.26 -13.91
CA PRO A 84 -1.87 5.53 -12.82
C PRO A 84 -2.76 4.36 -12.39
N CYS A 85 -2.41 3.12 -12.78
CA CYS A 85 -3.26 1.97 -12.49
C CYS A 85 -2.45 0.77 -11.99
N VAL A 86 -2.90 0.16 -10.89
CA VAL A 86 -2.45 -1.14 -10.41
C VAL A 86 -3.34 -2.22 -11.01
N TYR A 87 -2.73 -3.22 -11.63
CA TYR A 87 -3.45 -4.37 -12.16
C TYR A 87 -3.27 -5.53 -11.20
N LEU A 88 -4.34 -6.23 -10.84
CA LEU A 88 -4.35 -7.41 -9.99
C LEU A 88 -4.99 -8.59 -10.74
N TYR A 89 -4.52 -9.80 -10.44
CA TYR A 89 -4.95 -11.05 -11.06
C TYR A 89 -5.39 -12.05 -9.99
N PRO A 90 -6.21 -13.07 -10.31
CA PRO A 90 -6.70 -14.05 -9.34
C PRO A 90 -5.60 -14.68 -8.49
N GLU A 91 -4.48 -15.04 -9.11
CA GLU A 91 -3.31 -15.63 -8.44
C GLU A 91 -2.63 -14.69 -7.44
N ASN A 92 -2.92 -13.39 -7.47
CA ASN A 92 -2.36 -12.42 -6.53
C ASN A 92 -3.15 -12.33 -5.24
N LEU A 93 -4.40 -12.83 -5.18
CA LEU A 93 -5.25 -12.66 -4.01
C LEU A 93 -4.67 -13.37 -2.77
N GLY A 94 -4.03 -14.53 -2.95
CA GLY A 94 -3.39 -15.27 -1.86
C GLY A 94 -2.19 -14.55 -1.20
N ILE A 95 -1.58 -13.59 -1.89
CA ILE A 95 -0.45 -12.78 -1.40
C ILE A 95 -0.68 -11.28 -1.70
N ILE A 96 -1.93 -10.85 -1.55
CA ILE A 96 -2.38 -9.52 -2.00
C ILE A 96 -1.54 -8.40 -1.41
N ASP A 97 -1.16 -8.50 -0.13
CA ASP A 97 -0.40 -7.47 0.56
C ASP A 97 0.93 -7.18 -0.15
N TYR A 98 1.65 -8.23 -0.52
CA TYR A 98 2.91 -8.13 -1.24
C TYR A 98 2.70 -7.64 -2.68
N CYS A 99 1.80 -8.28 -3.43
CA CYS A 99 1.57 -7.96 -4.84
C CYS A 99 1.05 -6.54 -5.05
N PHE A 100 0.08 -6.13 -4.23
CA PHE A 100 -0.45 -4.76 -4.24
C PHE A 100 0.65 -3.77 -3.86
N SER A 101 1.31 -3.96 -2.72
CA SER A 101 2.35 -3.02 -2.25
C SER A 101 3.45 -2.80 -3.28
N LYS A 102 3.93 -3.88 -3.92
CA LYS A 102 4.96 -3.80 -4.96
C LYS A 102 4.51 -3.01 -6.16
N ARG A 103 3.40 -3.40 -6.77
CA ARG A 103 2.87 -2.73 -7.98
C ARG A 103 2.44 -1.30 -7.69
N PHE A 104 1.92 -1.03 -6.50
CA PHE A 104 1.51 0.30 -6.09
C PHE A 104 2.70 1.25 -6.03
N VAL A 105 3.82 0.84 -5.40
CA VAL A 105 5.05 1.64 -5.39
C VAL A 105 5.61 1.83 -6.79
N GLU A 106 5.63 0.79 -7.63
CA GLU A 106 6.05 0.91 -9.04
C GLU A 106 5.23 1.96 -9.80
N VAL A 107 3.91 1.96 -9.62
CA VAL A 107 3.00 2.96 -10.22
C VAL A 107 3.32 4.36 -9.72
N LEU A 108 3.48 4.56 -8.40
CA LEU A 108 3.79 5.87 -7.83
C LEU A 108 5.15 6.41 -8.34
N VAL A 109 6.16 5.55 -8.42
CA VAL A 109 7.48 5.91 -8.96
C VAL A 109 7.38 6.26 -10.44
N LYS A 110 6.79 5.39 -11.27
CA LYS A 110 6.63 5.60 -12.72
C LYS A 110 5.85 6.87 -13.05
N LYS A 111 4.95 7.30 -12.16
CA LYS A 111 4.10 8.48 -12.33
C LYS A 111 4.61 9.70 -11.57
N ASN A 112 5.83 9.64 -11.02
CA ASN A 112 6.48 10.73 -10.29
C ASN A 112 5.66 11.28 -9.11
N LYS A 113 4.87 10.42 -8.45
CA LYS A 113 4.00 10.76 -7.31
C LYS A 113 4.79 10.68 -5.99
N LYS A 114 5.76 11.59 -5.81
CA LYS A 114 6.73 11.55 -4.70
C LYS A 114 6.09 11.70 -3.31
N LYS A 115 5.09 12.59 -3.17
CA LYS A 115 4.43 12.86 -1.88
C LYS A 115 3.60 11.66 -1.43
N GLU A 116 2.85 11.09 -2.37
CA GLU A 116 2.03 9.90 -2.24
C GLU A 116 2.89 8.68 -1.88
N LEU A 117 4.04 8.54 -2.56
CA LEU A 117 5.01 7.48 -2.28
C LEU A 117 5.58 7.59 -0.86
N PHE A 118 5.97 8.80 -0.45
CA PHE A 118 6.46 9.05 0.91
C PHE A 118 5.38 8.73 1.95
N LYS A 119 4.15 9.23 1.76
CA LYS A 119 2.99 8.94 2.62
C LYS A 119 2.74 7.44 2.73
N TYR A 120 2.75 6.72 1.61
CA TYR A 120 2.54 5.28 1.60
C TYR A 120 3.64 4.52 2.35
N ARG A 121 4.92 4.83 2.07
CA ARG A 121 6.07 4.20 2.74
C ARG A 121 6.09 4.46 4.23
N LEU A 122 5.77 5.69 4.65
CA LEU A 122 5.67 6.03 6.07
C LEU A 122 4.55 5.25 6.76
N LYS A 123 3.37 5.16 6.12
CA LYS A 123 2.27 4.34 6.63
C LYS A 123 2.68 2.88 6.81
N ARG A 124 3.35 2.29 5.81
CA ARG A 124 3.84 0.89 5.88
C ARG A 124 4.89 0.69 6.95
N LEU A 125 5.81 1.65 7.14
CA LEU A 125 6.78 1.62 8.23
C LEU A 125 6.08 1.62 9.59
N ILE A 126 5.09 2.49 9.80
CA ILE A 126 4.35 2.57 11.05
C ILE A 126 3.53 1.30 11.30
N LEU A 127 2.91 0.71 10.27
CA LEU A 127 2.16 -0.54 10.42
C LEU A 127 3.08 -1.73 10.77
N ASP A 128 4.21 -1.90 10.08
CA ASP A 128 5.17 -2.98 10.32
C ASP A 128 5.89 -2.85 11.68
N ARG A 129 6.03 -1.61 12.18
CA ARG A 129 6.93 -1.27 13.29
C ARG A 129 6.29 -0.41 14.39
N GLY A 130 4.96 -0.33 14.46
CA GLY A 130 4.27 0.54 15.42
C GLY A 130 4.66 0.28 16.87
N SER A 131 4.93 -0.99 17.21
CA SER A 131 5.40 -1.38 18.55
C SER A 131 6.75 -0.77 18.94
N LEU A 132 7.61 -0.37 17.99
CA LEU A 132 8.88 0.31 18.28
C LEU A 132 8.61 1.60 19.08
N PHE A 133 7.65 2.40 18.62
CA PHE A 133 7.33 3.69 19.22
C PHE A 133 6.77 3.52 20.63
N PHE A 134 5.95 2.48 20.84
CA PHE A 134 5.44 2.13 22.17
C PHE A 134 6.58 1.81 23.15
N TRP A 135 7.55 0.97 22.76
CA TRP A 135 8.66 0.59 23.64
C TRP A 135 9.61 1.75 23.93
N ILE A 136 9.87 2.60 22.94
CA ILE A 136 10.64 3.84 23.15
C ILE A 136 9.90 4.73 24.15
N PHE A 137 8.62 5.01 23.91
CA PHE A 137 7.80 5.85 24.78
C PHE A 137 7.72 5.32 26.22
N LEU A 138 7.47 4.02 26.39
CA LEU A 138 7.43 3.38 27.70
C LEU A 138 8.77 3.48 28.43
N SER A 139 9.88 3.28 27.71
CA SER A 139 11.22 3.41 28.28
C SER A 139 11.51 4.85 28.73
N PHE A 140 11.08 5.85 27.95
CA PHE A 140 11.14 7.26 28.33
C PHE A 140 10.29 7.57 29.56
N ILE A 141 9.07 7.06 29.65
CA ILE A 141 8.22 7.26 30.83
C ILE A 141 8.92 6.75 32.09
N ILE A 142 9.44 5.53 32.04
CA ILE A 142 10.10 4.92 33.20
C ILE A 142 11.34 5.71 33.59
N LEU A 143 12.17 6.15 32.64
CA LEU A 143 13.40 6.90 32.92
C LEU A 143 13.16 8.29 33.53
N PHE A 144 12.13 9.00 33.08
CA PHE A 144 11.91 10.41 33.47
C PHE A 144 10.87 10.58 34.58
N PHE A 145 9.89 9.70 34.66
CA PHE A 145 8.79 9.78 35.63
C PHE A 145 8.76 8.61 36.62
N GLY A 146 9.58 7.57 36.40
CA GLY A 146 9.80 6.55 37.40
C GLY A 146 10.57 7.13 38.58
N ASN A 147 10.20 6.73 39.80
CA ASN A 147 10.92 7.10 41.02
C ASN A 147 12.23 6.30 41.13
N ILE A 148 13.14 6.51 40.17
CA ILE A 148 14.37 5.73 40.00
C ILE A 148 15.47 6.34 40.87
N ASN A 149 15.92 5.60 41.87
CA ASN A 149 17.14 5.93 42.58
C ASN A 149 18.35 5.52 41.73
N TYR A 150 19.05 6.51 41.16
CA TYR A 150 20.18 6.33 40.26
C TYR A 150 21.31 5.44 40.81
N LYS A 151 21.51 5.41 42.14
CA LYS A 151 22.56 4.60 42.76
C LYS A 151 22.19 3.12 42.84
N GLU A 152 20.92 2.81 43.06
CA GLU A 152 20.42 1.44 43.25
C GLU A 152 19.93 0.80 41.95
N SER A 153 19.54 1.62 40.97
CA SER A 153 18.85 1.18 39.75
C SER A 153 19.71 1.20 38.49
N GLN A 154 21.04 1.14 38.60
CA GLN A 154 21.94 1.23 37.45
C GLN A 154 21.64 0.19 36.35
N SER A 155 21.39 -1.07 36.74
CA SER A 155 21.06 -2.15 35.81
C SER A 155 19.76 -1.87 35.03
N LEU A 156 18.75 -1.29 35.69
CA LEU A 156 17.49 -0.92 35.06
C LEU A 156 17.69 0.21 34.04
N ILE A 157 18.47 1.24 34.40
CA ILE A 157 18.77 2.36 33.49
C ILE A 157 19.51 1.85 32.25
N ILE A 158 20.53 1.01 32.41
CA ILE A 158 21.28 0.41 31.30
C ILE A 158 20.35 -0.43 30.41
N LEU A 159 19.46 -1.23 31.01
CA LEU A 159 18.48 -2.01 30.27
C LEU A 159 17.56 -1.13 29.43
N LEU A 160 17.02 -0.06 30.01
CA LEU A 160 16.11 0.87 29.30
C LEU A 160 16.82 1.60 28.16
N ILE A 161 18.06 2.04 28.36
CA ILE A 161 18.90 2.61 27.29
C ILE A 161 19.14 1.56 26.20
N GLY A 162 19.47 0.32 26.57
CA GLY A 162 19.65 -0.79 25.64
C GLY A 162 18.40 -1.07 24.81
N VAL A 163 17.22 -1.05 25.42
CA VAL A 163 15.93 -1.17 24.73
C VAL A 163 15.76 -0.03 23.74
N ILE A 164 15.98 1.23 24.14
CA ILE A 164 15.87 2.39 23.24
C ILE A 164 16.81 2.24 22.04
N LEU A 165 18.08 1.92 22.27
CA LEU A 165 19.08 1.74 21.20
C LEU A 165 18.68 0.61 20.25
N PHE A 166 18.19 -0.51 20.78
CA PHE A 166 17.71 -1.64 19.97
C PHE A 166 16.49 -1.25 19.11
N GLN A 167 15.52 -0.51 19.66
CA GLN A 167 14.38 -0.05 18.88
C GLN A 167 14.78 0.98 17.81
N LEU A 168 15.74 1.88 18.11
CA LEU A 168 16.31 2.80 17.12
C LEU A 168 17.02 2.07 15.97
N TYR A 169 17.77 1.01 16.29
CA TYR A 169 18.38 0.14 15.28
C TYR A 169 17.33 -0.53 14.39
N ARG A 170 16.27 -1.10 14.98
CA ARG A 170 15.15 -1.68 14.22
C ARG A 170 14.44 -0.64 13.35
N PHE A 171 14.28 0.58 13.85
CA PHE A 171 13.73 1.69 13.07
C PHE A 171 14.62 2.00 11.88
N PHE A 172 15.93 2.09 12.06
CA PHE A 172 16.88 2.35 10.98
C PHE A 172 16.87 1.27 9.90
N ILE A 173 16.79 -0.01 10.29
CA ILE A 173 16.59 -1.12 9.34
C ILE A 173 15.30 -0.95 8.55
N GLY A 174 14.19 -0.65 9.24
CA GLY A 174 12.90 -0.42 8.60
C GLY A 174 12.95 0.76 7.63
N TYR A 175 13.55 1.87 8.04
CA TYR A 175 13.76 3.05 7.20
C TYR A 175 14.55 2.69 5.94
N LYS A 176 15.68 1.98 6.08
CA LYS A 176 16.46 1.52 4.93
C LYS A 176 15.64 0.63 4.01
N ARG A 177 14.84 -0.29 4.56
CA ARG A 177 13.98 -1.21 3.80
C ARG A 177 12.88 -0.48 3.01
N PHE A 178 12.19 0.49 3.60
CA PHE A 178 11.04 1.14 2.96
C PHE A 178 11.44 2.34 2.10
N PHE A 179 12.52 3.07 2.44
CA PHE A 179 12.88 4.32 1.79
C PHE A 179 14.11 4.24 0.89
N LEU A 180 15.10 3.41 1.24
CA LEU A 180 16.39 3.37 0.53
C LEU A 180 16.56 2.16 -0.39
N SER A 181 16.01 1.00 -0.05
CA SER A 181 16.13 -0.17 -0.92
C SER A 181 15.14 -0.07 -2.08
N THR A 182 15.67 -0.07 -3.30
CA THR A 182 14.90 -0.31 -4.52
C THR A 182 14.61 -1.80 -4.70
N GLU A 183 15.31 -2.67 -3.96
CA GLU A 183 15.23 -4.13 -4.03
C GLU A 183 13.97 -4.72 -3.41
N TYR A 184 13.35 -4.06 -2.42
CA TYR A 184 12.12 -4.60 -1.81
C TYR A 184 10.97 -4.74 -2.83
N TYR A 185 11.08 -4.02 -3.95
CA TYR A 185 10.11 -4.01 -5.03
C TYR A 185 10.68 -4.47 -6.39
N ARG A 186 11.95 -4.89 -6.47
CA ARG A 186 12.46 -5.62 -7.66
C ARG A 186 12.03 -7.08 -7.61
#